data_AF-A0A2E6VHY2-F1
#
_entry.id   AF-A0A2E6VHY2-F1
#
_cell.length_a   1.000
_cell.length_b   1.000
_cell.length_c   1.000
_cell.angle_alpha   90.00
_cell.angle_beta   90.00
_cell.angle_gamma   90.00
#
_symmetry.space_group_name_H-M   'P 1'
#
loop_
_entity.id
_entity.type
_entity.pdbx_description
1 polymer ?
#
loop_
_entity_poly.entity_id
_entity_poly.type
_entity_poly.pdbx_seq_one_letter_code
_entity_poly.pdbx_strand_id
1 'polypeptide(L)'
;MNKLNTLLFLSSLILITSCGGGGGGASESDSINTAPQLTGTIDFAIDENTTNVATFEASDAQNDSITYFIEGTDSSFLEINASSGVLAFKSAPDYENPQDSNNDNIYELSVGASDGSLSSTLGIVITVNDVVEAPSASITSNNQSIKTYTQISISWECVSATSATAEGDWTGSKSLSGSENIYLSTSGTKTYTINCVNDAGQESASVDVNVGDIILKNVPSNISLFKDD
;
A
#
# COMPACT_ATOMS: atom_id res chain seq x y z
N MET A 1 39.83 34.77 -25.81
CA MET A 1 40.33 36.04 -26.36
C MET A 1 39.15 36.86 -26.85
N ASN A 2 39.11 38.12 -26.46
CA ASN A 2 38.25 39.24 -26.91
C ASN A 2 36.95 39.47 -26.15
N LYS A 3 36.62 40.69 -25.69
CA LYS A 3 37.40 41.90 -25.41
C LYS A 3 36.56 42.73 -24.43
N LEU A 4 37.22 43.18 -23.37
CA LEU A 4 36.77 44.14 -22.37
C LEU A 4 36.40 45.47 -23.04
N ASN A 5 35.22 46.04 -22.74
CA ASN A 5 34.85 47.40 -23.16
C ASN A 5 34.59 48.27 -21.94
N THR A 6 35.66 48.93 -21.51
CA THR A 6 35.71 49.97 -20.49
C THR A 6 35.14 51.27 -21.08
N LEU A 7 34.03 51.79 -20.53
CA LEU A 7 33.65 53.18 -20.71
C LEU A 7 33.79 53.92 -19.38
N LEU A 8 34.82 54.77 -19.31
CA LEU A 8 34.92 55.85 -18.33
C LEU A 8 33.88 56.92 -18.66
N PHE A 9 33.04 57.28 -17.70
CA PHE A 9 32.43 58.61 -17.63
C PHE A 9 32.95 59.33 -16.39
N LEU A 10 33.87 60.26 -16.65
CA LEU A 10 34.27 61.33 -15.74
C LEU A 10 33.19 62.41 -15.83
N SER A 11 32.51 62.76 -14.73
CA SER A 11 31.95 64.11 -14.55
C SER A 11 31.36 64.33 -13.15
N SER A 12 31.93 65.35 -12.49
CA SER A 12 31.34 66.23 -11.49
C SER A 12 31.18 65.74 -10.04
N LEU A 13 32.23 66.04 -9.27
CA LEU A 13 32.23 66.19 -7.83
C LEU A 13 31.48 67.49 -7.45
N ILE A 14 30.29 67.38 -6.87
CA ILE A 14 29.58 68.48 -6.19
C ILE A 14 29.62 68.19 -4.69
N LEU A 15 30.38 69.00 -3.95
CA LEU A 15 30.39 69.01 -2.49
C LEU A 15 29.33 70.01 -2.01
N ILE A 16 28.24 69.50 -1.43
CA ILE A 16 27.31 70.28 -0.61
C ILE A 16 27.28 69.67 0.78
N THR A 17 27.91 70.37 1.73
CA THR A 17 27.80 70.08 3.16
C THR A 17 26.46 70.62 3.66
N SER A 18 25.50 69.74 3.89
CA SER A 18 24.31 70.05 4.67
C SER A 18 24.37 69.22 5.96
N CYS A 19 24.51 69.92 7.08
CA CYS A 19 24.32 69.40 8.42
C CYS A 19 22.93 69.86 8.87
N GLY A 20 22.01 68.90 9.01
CA GLY A 20 20.67 69.11 9.51
C GLY A 20 20.11 67.74 9.88
N GLY A 21 20.28 67.34 11.13
CA GLY A 21 19.78 66.07 11.66
C GLY A 21 18.29 66.09 11.98
N GLY A 22 17.80 64.91 12.35
CA GLY A 22 16.56 64.74 13.10
C GLY A 22 15.55 63.84 12.41
N GLY A 23 15.32 62.66 13.02
CA GLY A 23 14.17 61.81 12.72
C GLY A 23 14.53 60.41 12.26
N GLY A 24 15.16 59.63 13.16
CA GLY A 24 15.16 58.17 13.05
C GLY A 24 13.72 57.69 13.08
N GLY A 25 13.19 57.43 11.89
CA GLY A 25 11.91 56.83 11.62
C GLY A 25 12.05 56.01 10.36
N ALA A 26 13.08 55.16 10.30
CA ALA A 26 12.84 53.90 9.64
C ALA A 26 11.66 53.32 10.42
N SER A 27 10.46 53.43 9.84
CA SER A 27 9.41 52.51 10.17
C SER A 27 10.04 51.16 9.85
N GLU A 28 10.66 50.55 10.85
CA GLU A 28 10.64 49.09 10.92
C GLU A 28 9.16 48.80 10.85
N SER A 29 8.72 48.49 9.63
CA SER A 29 7.47 47.80 9.44
C SER A 29 7.68 46.54 10.26
N ASP A 30 7.21 46.54 11.51
CA ASP A 30 6.89 45.30 12.21
C ASP A 30 5.97 44.58 11.23
N SER A 31 6.55 43.71 10.40
CA SER A 31 5.81 42.89 9.48
C SER A 31 4.98 41.99 10.38
N ILE A 32 3.71 42.33 10.54
CA ILE A 32 2.77 41.50 11.29
C ILE A 32 2.85 40.11 10.68
N ASN A 33 3.14 39.12 11.51
CA ASN A 33 3.25 37.74 11.05
C ASN A 33 1.97 37.32 10.31
N THR A 34 2.14 36.69 9.15
CA THR A 34 1.07 36.12 8.34
C THR A 34 1.26 34.62 8.24
N ALA A 35 0.15 33.86 8.20
CA ALA A 35 0.27 32.42 8.01
C ALA A 35 0.92 32.09 6.65
N PRO A 36 1.66 30.96 6.54
CA PRO A 36 2.18 30.50 5.27
C PRO A 36 1.07 30.36 4.20
N GLN A 37 1.37 30.75 2.97
CA GLN A 37 0.52 30.49 1.81
C GLN A 37 0.80 29.08 1.30
N LEU A 38 -0.06 28.11 1.64
CA LEU A 38 0.01 26.74 1.16
C LEU A 38 -0.76 26.58 -0.16
N THR A 39 -0.13 25.95 -1.15
CA THR A 39 -0.74 25.63 -2.45
C THR A 39 -0.48 24.18 -2.83
N GLY A 40 -1.40 23.60 -3.59
CA GLY A 40 -1.28 22.23 -4.07
C GLY A 40 -2.55 21.75 -4.76
N THR A 41 -2.46 20.60 -5.39
CA THR A 41 -3.62 19.85 -5.85
C THR A 41 -4.40 19.33 -4.63
N ILE A 42 -5.72 19.36 -4.70
CA ILE A 42 -6.61 18.94 -3.61
C ILE A 42 -7.43 17.68 -3.94
N ASP A 43 -7.35 17.21 -5.19
CA ASP A 43 -8.04 16.03 -5.67
C ASP A 43 -7.05 15.19 -6.48
N PHE A 44 -6.80 13.98 -6.00
CA PHE A 44 -5.83 13.06 -6.56
C PHE A 44 -6.51 11.77 -6.99
N ALA A 45 -6.06 11.23 -8.11
CA ALA A 45 -6.27 9.84 -8.46
C ALA A 45 -4.88 9.20 -8.55
N ILE A 46 -4.63 8.19 -7.72
CA ILE A 46 -3.38 7.43 -7.75
C ILE A 46 -3.69 5.98 -8.02
N ASP A 47 -2.83 5.32 -8.77
CA ASP A 47 -2.93 3.88 -8.94
C ASP A 47 -2.50 3.20 -7.64
N GLU A 48 -3.21 2.13 -7.27
CA GLU A 48 -2.82 1.26 -6.17
C GLU A 48 -1.42 0.68 -6.34
N ASN A 49 -0.91 0.00 -5.31
CA ASN A 49 0.46 -0.55 -5.32
C ASN A 49 1.56 0.51 -5.46
N THR A 50 1.23 1.81 -5.28
CA THR A 50 2.18 2.93 -5.23
C THR A 50 2.05 3.73 -3.93
N THR A 51 3.12 4.37 -3.47
CA THR A 51 3.09 5.14 -2.22
C THR A 51 3.18 6.64 -2.41
N ASN A 52 3.81 7.12 -3.49
CA ASN A 52 4.00 8.55 -3.70
C ASN A 52 2.68 9.21 -4.16
N VAL A 53 2.23 10.23 -3.43
CA VAL A 53 1.03 11.00 -3.78
C VAL A 53 1.41 12.27 -4.52
N ALA A 54 2.01 13.23 -3.80
CA ALA A 54 2.27 14.57 -4.32
C ALA A 54 3.34 15.30 -3.50
N THR A 55 3.73 16.49 -3.97
CA THR A 55 4.53 17.44 -3.19
C THR A 55 3.76 18.73 -3.05
N PHE A 56 3.62 19.20 -1.82
CA PHE A 56 2.99 20.48 -1.50
C PHE A 56 4.04 21.57 -1.34
N GLU A 57 3.67 22.78 -1.75
CA GLU A 57 4.53 23.95 -1.66
C GLU A 57 3.85 25.05 -0.86
N ALA A 58 4.60 25.64 0.06
CA ALA A 58 4.19 26.77 0.84
C ALA A 58 5.28 27.85 0.85
N SER A 59 4.84 29.11 0.91
CA SER A 59 5.72 30.26 1.06
C SER A 59 5.20 31.16 2.16
N ASP A 60 6.12 31.76 2.92
CA ASP A 60 5.78 32.77 3.92
C ASP A 60 6.28 34.16 3.50
N ALA A 61 5.48 35.19 3.74
CA ALA A 61 5.75 36.55 3.28
C ALA A 61 6.86 37.25 4.09
N GLN A 62 7.16 36.77 5.30
CA GLN A 62 8.26 37.19 6.14
C GLN A 62 9.51 36.29 5.99
N ASN A 63 9.43 35.28 5.10
CA ASN A 63 10.45 34.26 4.90
C ASN A 63 10.74 33.40 6.14
N ASP A 64 9.74 33.21 7.00
CA ASP A 64 9.83 32.31 8.14
C ASP A 64 9.97 30.85 7.71
N SER A 65 10.56 30.02 8.60
CA SER A 65 10.77 28.61 8.34
C SER A 65 9.45 27.84 8.38
N ILE A 66 9.16 27.10 7.31
CA ILE A 66 7.91 26.35 7.18
C ILE A 66 8.09 24.89 7.60
N THR A 67 7.12 24.39 8.37
CA THR A 67 6.98 22.97 8.71
C THR A 67 5.64 22.44 8.18
N TYR A 68 5.68 21.36 7.40
CA TYR A 68 4.50 20.68 6.89
C TYR A 68 3.96 19.65 7.88
N PHE A 69 2.63 19.46 7.89
CA PHE A 69 1.94 18.47 8.71
C PHE A 69 0.68 17.94 7.99
N ILE A 70 0.14 16.83 8.50
CA ILE A 70 -1.16 16.28 8.07
C ILE A 70 -2.05 16.00 9.27
N GLU A 71 -3.35 16.11 9.07
CA GLU A 71 -4.39 15.80 10.05
C GLU A 71 -5.66 15.31 9.32
N GLY A 72 -6.64 14.80 10.06
CA GLY A 72 -7.91 14.33 9.49
C GLY A 72 -8.16 12.86 9.77
N THR A 73 -9.21 12.34 9.14
CA THR A 73 -9.71 10.98 9.37
C THR A 73 -8.67 9.94 8.96
N ASP A 74 -8.14 10.05 7.74
CA ASP A 74 -7.26 9.03 7.17
C ASP A 74 -5.77 9.38 7.25
N SER A 75 -5.41 10.44 7.98
CA SER A 75 -4.01 10.88 8.12
C SER A 75 -3.10 9.83 8.77
N SER A 76 -3.67 8.80 9.42
CA SER A 76 -2.91 7.70 9.99
C SER A 76 -2.26 6.80 8.92
N PHE A 77 -2.81 6.74 7.70
CA PHE A 77 -2.30 5.94 6.59
C PHE A 77 -1.23 6.66 5.75
N LEU A 78 -1.11 7.98 5.92
CA LEU A 78 -0.18 8.81 5.18
C LEU A 78 0.92 9.39 6.07
N GLU A 79 1.95 9.91 5.42
CA GLU A 79 3.00 10.72 6.01
C GLU A 79 3.39 11.86 5.08
N ILE A 80 3.79 12.99 5.67
CA ILE A 80 4.35 14.13 4.94
C ILE A 80 5.74 14.44 5.46
N ASN A 81 6.68 14.67 4.56
CA ASN A 81 7.99 15.18 4.94
C ASN A 81 7.85 16.63 5.42
N ALA A 82 8.13 16.86 6.69
CA ALA A 82 7.95 18.15 7.35
C ALA A 82 8.77 19.31 6.74
N SER A 83 9.83 19.03 5.97
CA SER A 83 10.67 20.06 5.35
C SER A 83 10.49 20.17 3.84
N SER A 84 10.19 19.06 3.14
CA SER A 84 10.05 19.06 1.68
C SER A 84 8.62 19.05 1.17
N GLY A 85 7.62 18.84 2.03
CA GLY A 85 6.21 18.80 1.64
C GLY A 85 5.81 17.56 0.82
N VAL A 86 6.68 16.56 0.71
CA VAL A 86 6.40 15.31 -0.01
C VAL A 86 5.41 14.47 0.80
N LEU A 87 4.23 14.23 0.24
CA LEU A 87 3.15 13.41 0.79
C LEU A 87 3.19 12.00 0.19
N ALA A 88 3.14 10.99 1.03
CA ALA A 88 3.12 9.59 0.64
C ALA A 88 2.23 8.74 1.56
N PHE A 89 1.77 7.60 1.05
CA PHE A 89 1.24 6.53 1.87
C PHE A 89 2.38 5.82 2.63
N LYS A 90 2.11 5.41 3.87
CA LYS A 90 3.04 4.59 4.66
C LYS A 90 3.18 3.17 4.13
N SER A 91 2.08 2.63 3.62
CA SER A 91 2.00 1.35 2.91
C SER A 91 1.21 1.59 1.63
N ALA A 92 1.62 1.00 0.51
CA ALA A 92 0.86 1.13 -0.73
C ALA A 92 -0.59 0.64 -0.50
N PRO A 93 -1.59 1.37 -0.99
CA PRO A 93 -2.96 0.91 -0.94
C PRO A 93 -3.14 -0.29 -1.87
N ASP A 94 -4.10 -1.13 -1.53
CA ASP A 94 -4.56 -2.33 -2.24
C ASP A 94 -6.07 -2.16 -2.38
N TYR A 95 -6.55 -2.01 -3.61
CA TYR A 95 -7.92 -1.64 -3.93
C TYR A 95 -8.91 -2.74 -3.52
N GLU A 96 -8.52 -4.01 -3.64
CA GLU A 96 -9.31 -5.17 -3.20
C GLU A 96 -9.40 -5.28 -1.67
N ASN A 97 -8.48 -4.64 -0.94
CA ASN A 97 -8.44 -4.65 0.52
C ASN A 97 -8.34 -3.22 1.10
N PRO A 98 -9.39 -2.40 0.93
CA PRO A 98 -9.40 -1.00 1.34
C PRO A 98 -9.13 -0.87 2.85
N GLN A 99 -8.21 0.02 3.22
CA GLN A 99 -7.81 0.23 4.62
C GLN A 99 -8.30 1.56 5.19
N ASP A 100 -8.83 2.45 4.37
CA ASP A 100 -9.40 3.74 4.80
C ASP A 100 -10.54 3.54 5.81
N SER A 101 -10.93 4.62 6.50
CA SER A 101 -11.81 4.53 7.66
C SER A 101 -13.22 4.02 7.36
N ASN A 102 -13.67 4.12 6.11
CA ASN A 102 -14.98 3.71 5.61
C ASN A 102 -14.91 2.62 4.53
N ASN A 103 -13.70 2.13 4.22
CA ASN A 103 -13.40 1.07 3.28
C ASN A 103 -13.93 1.35 1.86
N ASP A 104 -13.82 2.59 1.38
CA ASP A 104 -14.31 2.99 0.05
C ASP A 104 -13.22 3.40 -0.95
N ASN A 105 -11.94 3.18 -0.63
CA ASN A 105 -10.78 3.53 -1.46
C ASN A 105 -10.62 5.04 -1.70
N ILE A 106 -11.26 5.87 -0.87
CA ILE A 106 -11.11 7.33 -0.86
C ILE A 106 -10.50 7.73 0.48
N TYR A 107 -9.40 8.48 0.43
CA TYR A 107 -8.72 8.97 1.63
C TYR A 107 -8.95 10.47 1.77
N GLU A 108 -9.52 10.90 2.90
CA GLU A 108 -9.76 12.31 3.20
C GLU A 108 -8.93 12.81 4.38
N LEU A 109 -8.15 13.86 4.10
CA LEU A 109 -7.26 14.47 5.09
C LEU A 109 -7.04 15.96 4.78
N SER A 110 -6.38 16.65 5.69
CA SER A 110 -5.89 18.01 5.47
C SER A 110 -4.38 18.03 5.52
N VAL A 111 -3.78 18.72 4.55
CA VAL A 111 -2.36 19.07 4.56
C VAL A 111 -2.22 20.48 5.10
N GLY A 112 -1.26 20.70 6.00
CA GLY A 112 -1.00 22.01 6.59
C GLY A 112 0.44 22.44 6.50
N ALA A 113 0.65 23.75 6.56
CA ALA A 113 1.95 24.41 6.65
C ALA A 113 1.94 25.41 7.80
N SER A 114 2.98 25.40 8.65
CA SER A 114 3.13 26.30 9.78
C SER A 114 4.47 27.01 9.80
N ASP A 115 4.47 28.28 10.18
CA ASP A 115 5.67 29.09 10.48
C ASP A 115 6.12 28.96 11.96
N GLY A 116 5.46 28.10 12.75
CA GLY A 116 5.67 27.95 14.20
C GLY A 116 4.74 28.80 15.09
N SER A 117 4.02 29.76 14.52
CA SER A 117 3.05 30.64 15.19
C SER A 117 1.64 30.57 14.57
N LEU A 118 1.56 30.64 13.25
CA LEU A 118 0.34 30.54 12.44
C LEU A 118 0.44 29.34 11.49
N SER A 119 -0.71 28.93 10.96
CA SER A 119 -0.79 27.85 9.97
C SER A 119 -1.90 28.09 8.96
N SER A 120 -1.74 27.47 7.79
CA SER A 120 -2.78 27.29 6.79
C SER A 120 -2.97 25.81 6.49
N THR A 121 -4.16 25.44 6.04
CA THR A 121 -4.53 24.07 5.71
C THR A 121 -5.29 23.99 4.39
N LEU A 122 -5.13 22.85 3.69
CA LEU A 122 -5.89 22.46 2.51
C LEU A 122 -6.48 21.08 2.75
N GLY A 123 -7.80 20.97 2.67
CA GLY A 123 -8.48 19.67 2.62
C GLY A 123 -8.21 19.02 1.27
N ILE A 124 -7.85 17.74 1.28
CA ILE A 124 -7.55 16.96 0.10
C ILE A 124 -8.31 15.63 0.10
N VAL A 125 -8.54 15.12 -1.10
CA VAL A 125 -9.15 13.81 -1.36
C VAL A 125 -8.21 13.03 -2.27
N ILE A 126 -7.94 11.77 -1.93
CA ILE A 126 -7.12 10.86 -2.73
C ILE A 126 -7.97 9.64 -3.05
N THR A 127 -8.28 9.46 -4.33
CA THR A 127 -8.95 8.26 -4.85
C THR A 127 -7.89 7.25 -5.28
N VAL A 128 -8.02 6.01 -4.82
CA VAL A 128 -7.20 4.88 -5.29
C VAL A 128 -7.88 4.25 -6.51
N ASN A 129 -7.16 4.17 -7.62
CA ASN A 129 -7.62 3.47 -8.82
C ASN A 129 -7.28 1.98 -8.73
N ASP A 130 -8.28 1.17 -9.08
CA ASP A 130 -8.14 -0.25 -9.40
C ASP A 130 -7.22 -0.44 -10.62
N VAL A 131 -6.17 -1.24 -10.44
CA VAL A 131 -5.26 -1.65 -11.52
C VAL A 131 -5.23 -3.16 -11.62
N VAL A 132 -5.76 -3.71 -12.72
CA VAL A 132 -5.77 -5.17 -12.95
C VAL A 132 -4.43 -5.86 -12.65
N GLU A 133 -4.37 -6.67 -11.59
CA GLU A 133 -3.22 -7.52 -11.24
C GLU A 133 -3.27 -8.89 -11.92
N ALA A 134 -2.12 -9.55 -12.01
CA ALA A 134 -2.11 -11.00 -12.25
C ALA A 134 -2.72 -11.73 -11.04
N PRO A 135 -3.46 -12.83 -11.25
CA PRO A 135 -4.06 -13.56 -10.15
C PRO A 135 -2.94 -14.24 -9.35
N SER A 136 -3.17 -14.47 -8.05
CA SER A 136 -2.31 -15.34 -7.25
C SER A 136 -3.08 -16.57 -6.78
N ALA A 137 -2.34 -17.65 -6.53
CA ALA A 137 -2.89 -18.93 -6.11
C ALA A 137 -2.21 -19.40 -4.84
N SER A 138 -3.00 -19.83 -3.86
CA SER A 138 -2.49 -20.55 -2.69
C SER A 138 -3.34 -21.80 -2.42
N ILE A 139 -2.68 -22.86 -1.98
CA ILE A 139 -3.32 -24.12 -1.59
C ILE A 139 -2.54 -24.76 -0.45
N THR A 140 -3.27 -25.33 0.52
CA THR A 140 -2.69 -26.01 1.67
C THR A 140 -3.46 -27.28 1.99
N SER A 141 -2.78 -28.23 2.64
CA SER A 141 -3.38 -29.40 3.25
C SER A 141 -3.12 -29.38 4.75
N ASN A 142 -4.11 -29.75 5.56
CA ASN A 142 -3.92 -29.91 7.00
C ASN A 142 -3.01 -31.11 7.36
N ASN A 143 -2.81 -32.06 6.44
CA ASN A 143 -1.90 -33.19 6.62
C ASN A 143 -1.36 -33.69 5.26
N GLN A 144 -0.04 -33.78 5.13
CA GLN A 144 0.65 -34.22 3.90
C GLN A 144 1.23 -35.64 3.99
N SER A 145 1.04 -36.36 5.11
CA SER A 145 1.49 -37.73 5.29
C SER A 145 0.49 -38.51 6.13
N ILE A 146 -0.37 -39.25 5.45
CA ILE A 146 -1.52 -39.91 6.07
C ILE A 146 -1.69 -41.33 5.51
N LYS A 147 -2.64 -42.09 6.04
CA LYS A 147 -2.93 -43.45 5.58
C LYS A 147 -4.22 -43.48 4.75
N THR A 148 -4.39 -44.53 3.97
CA THR A 148 -5.66 -44.79 3.27
C THR A 148 -6.84 -44.83 4.23
N TYR A 149 -8.04 -44.61 3.70
CA TYR A 149 -9.32 -44.57 4.42
C TYR A 149 -9.42 -43.51 5.51
N THR A 150 -8.63 -42.44 5.39
CA THR A 150 -8.70 -41.24 6.23
C THR A 150 -9.12 -40.03 5.40
N GLN A 151 -9.32 -38.89 6.05
CA GLN A 151 -9.66 -37.64 5.40
C GLN A 151 -8.58 -36.58 5.65
N ILE A 152 -8.41 -35.70 4.67
CA ILE A 152 -7.67 -34.45 4.77
C ILE A 152 -8.60 -33.28 4.46
N SER A 153 -8.20 -32.08 4.86
CA SER A 153 -8.82 -30.83 4.44
C SER A 153 -7.85 -30.10 3.53
N ILE A 154 -8.28 -29.82 2.30
CA ILE A 154 -7.58 -28.95 1.36
C ILE A 154 -8.23 -27.58 1.41
N SER A 155 -7.44 -26.54 1.68
CA SER A 155 -7.88 -25.14 1.66
C SER A 155 -7.17 -24.38 0.56
N TRP A 156 -7.87 -23.48 -0.11
CA TRP A 156 -7.32 -22.68 -1.21
C TRP A 156 -7.82 -21.24 -1.17
N GLU A 157 -7.05 -20.37 -1.82
CA GLU A 157 -7.37 -18.96 -2.04
C GLU A 157 -6.77 -18.50 -3.37
N CYS A 158 -7.59 -17.83 -4.17
CA CYS A 158 -7.25 -17.15 -5.40
C CYS A 158 -7.53 -15.65 -5.20
N VAL A 159 -6.48 -14.83 -5.21
CA VAL A 159 -6.60 -13.37 -5.10
C VAL A 159 -6.51 -12.73 -6.49
N SER A 160 -7.26 -11.65 -6.72
CA SER A 160 -7.39 -10.96 -8.02
C SER A 160 -7.81 -11.90 -9.17
N ALA A 161 -8.47 -13.02 -8.87
CA ALA A 161 -8.91 -13.99 -9.88
C ALA A 161 -10.42 -13.86 -10.16
N THR A 162 -10.85 -14.12 -11.40
CA THR A 162 -12.26 -14.19 -11.78
C THR A 162 -12.80 -15.62 -11.77
N SER A 163 -11.91 -16.62 -11.81
CA SER A 163 -12.28 -18.03 -11.69
C SER A 163 -11.20 -18.87 -11.02
N ALA A 164 -11.64 -19.97 -10.42
CA ALA A 164 -10.78 -20.97 -9.79
C ALA A 164 -11.20 -22.38 -10.24
N THR A 165 -10.23 -23.20 -10.65
CA THR A 165 -10.46 -24.58 -11.10
C THR A 165 -9.49 -25.54 -10.46
N ALA A 166 -10.01 -26.62 -9.86
CA ALA A 166 -9.22 -27.71 -9.32
C ALA A 166 -8.76 -28.68 -10.42
N GLU A 167 -7.52 -29.17 -10.31
CA GLU A 167 -6.90 -30.15 -11.19
C GLU A 167 -6.06 -31.17 -10.38
N GLY A 168 -5.92 -32.40 -10.89
CA GLY A 168 -5.16 -33.50 -10.27
C GLY A 168 -6.05 -34.55 -9.61
N ASP A 169 -5.75 -34.94 -8.38
CA ASP A 169 -6.54 -35.88 -7.57
C ASP A 169 -7.84 -35.27 -6.99
N TRP A 170 -8.16 -34.04 -7.41
CA TRP A 170 -9.45 -33.36 -7.30
C TRP A 170 -9.73 -32.61 -8.60
N THR A 171 -11.00 -32.32 -8.90
CA THR A 171 -11.36 -31.64 -10.17
C THR A 171 -12.56 -30.70 -9.99
N GLY A 172 -12.77 -29.85 -10.99
CA GLY A 172 -13.97 -29.03 -11.15
C GLY A 172 -13.80 -27.59 -10.71
N SER A 173 -14.80 -26.75 -11.01
CA SER A 173 -14.81 -25.34 -10.62
C SER A 173 -14.89 -25.20 -9.10
N LYS A 174 -14.16 -24.22 -8.58
CA LYS A 174 -14.14 -23.85 -7.16
C LYS A 174 -14.53 -22.39 -7.00
N SER A 175 -14.97 -22.03 -5.80
CA SER A 175 -15.02 -20.63 -5.38
C SER A 175 -13.60 -20.06 -5.31
N LEU A 176 -13.45 -18.73 -5.35
CA LEU A 176 -12.14 -18.08 -5.26
C LEU A 176 -11.43 -18.37 -3.94
N SER A 177 -12.15 -18.68 -2.87
CA SER A 177 -11.58 -19.24 -1.65
C SER A 177 -12.49 -20.32 -1.07
N GLY A 178 -11.90 -21.24 -0.30
CA GLY A 178 -12.68 -22.31 0.32
C GLY A 178 -11.84 -23.42 0.95
N SER A 179 -12.54 -24.41 1.47
CA SER A 179 -11.97 -25.63 2.03
C SER A 179 -12.84 -26.83 1.70
N GLU A 180 -12.22 -27.98 1.41
CA GLU A 180 -12.89 -29.22 1.05
C GLU A 180 -12.26 -30.41 1.78
N ASN A 181 -13.10 -31.26 2.37
CA ASN A 181 -12.65 -32.51 2.97
C ASN A 181 -12.57 -33.60 1.91
N ILE A 182 -11.40 -34.23 1.77
CA ILE A 182 -11.13 -35.25 0.77
C ILE A 182 -10.87 -36.59 1.47
N TYR A 183 -11.60 -37.62 1.08
CA TYR A 183 -11.43 -38.99 1.56
C TYR A 183 -10.44 -39.77 0.68
N LEU A 184 -9.41 -40.34 1.30
CA LEU A 184 -8.27 -40.93 0.60
C LEU A 184 -8.35 -42.45 0.57
N SER A 185 -8.99 -43.03 -0.44
CA SER A 185 -9.18 -44.49 -0.53
C SER A 185 -8.01 -45.26 -1.13
N THR A 186 -7.07 -44.58 -1.80
CA THR A 186 -5.93 -45.19 -2.51
C THR A 186 -4.60 -44.65 -2.00
N SER A 187 -3.60 -45.52 -1.92
CA SER A 187 -2.22 -45.13 -1.57
C SER A 187 -1.48 -44.54 -2.77
N GLY A 188 -0.38 -43.86 -2.50
CA GLY A 188 0.41 -43.10 -3.46
C GLY A 188 0.47 -41.62 -3.11
N THR A 189 1.21 -40.87 -3.91
CA THR A 189 1.22 -39.40 -3.83
C THR A 189 -0.03 -38.87 -4.51
N LYS A 190 -0.78 -38.03 -3.79
CA LYS A 190 -1.96 -37.34 -4.27
C LYS A 190 -1.66 -35.87 -4.48
N THR A 191 -1.87 -35.36 -5.68
CA THR A 191 -1.55 -33.97 -6.04
C THR A 191 -2.83 -33.19 -6.22
N TYR A 192 -2.97 -32.10 -5.48
CA TYR A 192 -4.10 -31.18 -5.58
C TYR A 192 -3.58 -29.83 -6.08
N THR A 193 -4.03 -29.43 -7.26
CA THR A 193 -3.69 -28.15 -7.89
C THR A 193 -4.90 -27.24 -7.97
N ILE A 194 -4.75 -25.97 -7.59
CA ILE A 194 -5.73 -24.90 -7.86
C ILE A 194 -5.17 -24.00 -8.96
N ASN A 195 -5.96 -23.77 -10.00
CA ASN A 195 -5.66 -22.86 -11.11
C ASN A 195 -6.56 -21.62 -10.98
N CYS A 196 -5.96 -20.46 -10.79
CA CYS A 196 -6.63 -19.17 -10.64
C CYS A 196 -6.43 -18.34 -11.92
N VAL A 197 -7.52 -17.79 -12.48
CA VAL A 197 -7.48 -17.08 -13.77
C VAL A 197 -8.21 -15.75 -13.68
N ASN A 198 -7.69 -14.73 -14.33
CA ASN A 198 -8.38 -13.50 -14.68
C ASN A 198 -7.98 -13.03 -16.09
N ASP A 199 -8.36 -11.80 -16.46
CA ASP A 199 -8.04 -11.23 -17.78
C ASP A 199 -6.56 -10.85 -17.94
N ALA A 200 -5.80 -10.67 -16.85
CA ALA A 200 -4.36 -10.43 -16.87
C ALA A 200 -3.52 -11.72 -16.98
N GLY A 201 -4.07 -12.88 -16.59
CA GLY A 201 -3.38 -14.16 -16.76
C GLY A 201 -3.92 -15.31 -15.92
N GLN A 202 -3.06 -16.30 -15.71
CA GLN A 202 -3.33 -17.49 -14.91
C GLN A 202 -2.14 -17.79 -14.01
N GLU A 203 -2.41 -18.17 -12.77
CA GLU A 203 -1.44 -18.68 -11.80
C GLU A 203 -1.97 -19.97 -11.17
N SER A 204 -1.07 -20.86 -10.76
CA SER A 204 -1.44 -22.16 -10.19
C SER A 204 -0.63 -22.47 -8.94
N ALA A 205 -1.25 -23.12 -7.96
CA ALA A 205 -0.58 -23.65 -6.78
C ALA A 205 -0.93 -25.12 -6.56
N SER A 206 0.01 -25.90 -6.02
CA SER A 206 -0.16 -27.34 -5.80
C SER A 206 0.28 -27.78 -4.41
N VAL A 207 -0.39 -28.79 -3.86
CA VAL A 207 0.04 -29.51 -2.66
C VAL A 207 -0.01 -31.01 -2.88
N ASP A 208 1.06 -31.69 -2.45
CA ASP A 208 1.16 -33.15 -2.49
C ASP A 208 0.87 -33.75 -1.11
N VAL A 209 0.09 -34.84 -1.10
CA VAL A 209 -0.22 -35.63 0.09
C VAL A 209 0.23 -37.06 -0.13
N ASN A 210 1.18 -37.52 0.69
CA ASN A 210 1.67 -38.89 0.65
C ASN A 210 0.74 -39.82 1.43
N VAL A 211 0.04 -40.70 0.73
CA VAL A 211 -0.92 -41.64 1.31
C VAL A 211 -0.32 -43.04 1.37
N GLY A 212 -0.03 -43.52 2.58
CA GLY A 212 0.45 -44.88 2.80
C GLY A 212 -0.68 -45.88 3.04
N ASP A 213 -0.42 -47.17 2.84
CA ASP A 213 -1.41 -48.20 3.18
C ASP A 213 -1.63 -48.34 4.70
N ILE A 214 -2.86 -48.66 5.09
CA ILE A 214 -3.15 -49.25 6.40
C ILE A 214 -2.58 -50.67 6.41
N ILE A 215 -1.61 -50.91 7.29
CA ILE A 215 -1.11 -52.27 7.56
C ILE A 215 -1.99 -52.89 8.64
N LEU A 216 -2.93 -53.75 8.25
CA LEU A 216 -3.63 -54.61 9.20
C LEU A 216 -2.61 -55.66 9.68
N LYS A 217 -2.16 -55.54 10.93
CA LYS A 217 -1.36 -56.60 11.57
C LYS A 217 -2.20 -57.88 11.54
N ASN A 218 -1.65 -58.94 10.94
CA ASN A 218 -2.30 -60.24 10.77
C ASN A 218 -3.18 -60.60 11.98
N VAL A 219 -4.49 -60.77 11.74
CA VAL A 219 -5.34 -61.48 12.69
C VAL A 219 -4.79 -62.91 12.76
N PRO A 220 -4.36 -63.42 13.92
CA PRO A 220 -3.91 -64.79 14.04
C PRO A 220 -5.01 -65.73 13.55
N SER A 221 -4.65 -66.70 12.72
CA SER A 221 -5.51 -67.72 12.11
C SER A 221 -6.20 -68.68 13.11
N ASN A 222 -6.23 -68.34 14.40
CA ASN A 222 -6.66 -69.21 15.49
C ASN A 222 -7.95 -68.73 16.19
N ILE A 223 -8.77 -67.88 15.55
CA ILE A 223 -10.17 -67.72 15.96
C ILE A 223 -10.91 -69.00 15.55
N SER A 224 -10.84 -69.99 16.44
CA SER A 224 -11.77 -71.11 16.48
C SER A 224 -13.12 -70.55 16.90
N LEU A 225 -13.99 -70.25 15.94
CA LEU A 225 -15.41 -70.13 16.21
C LEU A 225 -15.87 -71.49 16.76
N PHE A 226 -16.34 -71.48 18.00
CA PHE A 226 -16.93 -72.59 18.71
C PHE A 226 -17.79 -73.42 17.75
N LYS A 227 -17.50 -74.73 17.63
CA LYS A 227 -18.49 -75.68 17.16
C LYS A 227 -19.44 -75.88 18.33
N ASP A 228 -20.68 -75.46 18.15
CA ASP A 228 -21.77 -75.77 19.07
C ASP A 228 -21.88 -77.29 19.26
N ASP A 229 -22.12 -77.71 20.50
CA ASP A 229 -22.22 -79.09 20.99
C ASP A 229 -23.26 -79.95 20.24
#